data_AF-A0A671ML84-F1
#
_entry.id   AF-A0A671ML84-F1
#
_cell.length_a   1.000
_cell.length_b   1.000
_cell.length_c   1.000
_cell.angle_alpha   90.00
_cell.angle_beta   90.00
_cell.angle_gamma   90.00
#
_symmetry.space_group_name_H-M   'P 1'
#
loop_
_entity.id
_entity.type
_entity.pdbx_description
1 polymer ?
#
loop_
_entity_poly.entity_id
_entity_poly.type
_entity_poly.pdbx_seq_one_letter_code
_entity_poly.pdbx_strand_id
1 'polypeptide(L)' 'MTRINQLESSIVFLQETHLLKEELQKVQRRWSGQVLASCFSSHSRGVMVLIHKAVPFQVNKNITDKAGRYLIVQ' A
#
# COMPACT_ATOMS: atom_id res chain seq x y z
N MET A 1 -6.53 8.37 6.86
CA MET A 1 -7.15 8.12 5.53
C MET A 1 -8.19 9.14 5.10
N THR A 2 -8.63 10.07 5.96
CA THR A 2 -9.63 11.10 5.62
C THR A 2 -9.31 11.84 4.31
N ARG A 3 -8.08 12.29 4.10
CA ARG A 3 -7.68 12.98 2.86
C ARG A 3 -7.78 12.10 1.62
N ILE A 4 -7.33 10.84 1.69
CA ILE A 4 -7.40 9.91 0.56
C ILE A 4 -8.87 9.64 0.18
N ASN A 5 -9.75 9.47 1.18
CA ASN A 5 -11.18 9.25 0.93
C ASN A 5 -11.85 10.48 0.28
N GLN A 6 -11.44 11.69 0.65
CA GLN A 6 -11.93 12.93 0.02
C GLN A 6 -11.47 13.12 -1.43
N LEU A 7 -10.36 12.50 -1.81
CA LEU A 7 -9.85 12.54 -3.19
C LEU A 7 -10.56 11.53 -4.10
N GLU A 8 -11.45 10.70 -3.55
CA GLU A 8 -12.20 9.67 -4.30
C GLU A 8 -11.31 8.80 -5.20
N SER A 9 -10.07 8.56 -4.75
CA SER A 9 -9.05 7.90 -5.56
C SER A 9 -9.30 6.41 -5.65
N SER A 10 -9.30 5.86 -6.86
CA SER A 10 -9.46 4.43 -7.10
C SER A 10 -8.17 3.64 -6.84
N ILE A 11 -7.02 4.22 -7.17
CA ILE A 11 -5.69 3.63 -6.94
C ILE A 11 -4.79 4.73 -6.38
N VAL A 12 -4.03 4.42 -5.33
CA VAL A 12 -3.12 5.36 -4.66
C VAL A 12 -1.75 4.75 -4.52
N PHE A 13 -0.73 5.51 -4.88
CA PHE A 13 0.68 5.16 -4.70
C PHE A 13 1.28 6.05 -3.62
N LEU A 14 1.90 5.44 -2.62
CA LEU A 14 2.55 6.13 -1.51
C LEU A 14 4.02 5.69 -1.42
N GLN A 15 4.91 6.65 -1.24
CA GLN A 15 6.33 6.44 -0.94
C GLN A 15 6.68 7.03 0.43
N GLU A 16 7.84 6.64 0.97
CA GLU A 16 8.30 7.05 2.30
C GLU A 16 7.25 6.77 3.38
N THR A 17 6.67 5.56 3.34
CA THR A 17 5.61 5.20 4.29
C THR A 17 6.13 5.04 5.71
N HIS A 18 7.40 4.64 5.87
CA HIS A 18 8.09 4.41 7.15
C HIS A 18 7.37 3.44 8.08
N LEU A 19 6.47 2.62 7.53
CA LEU A 19 5.67 1.64 8.27
C LEU A 19 6.41 0.32 8.42
N LEU A 20 6.35 -0.25 9.61
CA LEU A 20 6.71 -1.62 9.85
C LEU A 20 5.59 -2.58 9.44
N LYS A 21 5.92 -3.86 9.29
CA LYS A 21 4.98 -4.88 8.81
C LYS A 21 3.80 -5.07 9.77
N GLU A 22 4.04 -4.90 11.07
CA GLU A 22 3.05 -5.02 12.14
C GLU A 22 2.02 -3.88 12.09
N GLU A 23 2.42 -2.72 11.55
CA GLU A 23 1.58 -1.53 11.46
C GLU A 23 0.66 -1.55 10.23
N LEU A 24 0.96 -2.40 9.24
CA LEU A 24 0.19 -2.52 8.01
C LEU A 24 -1.28 -2.93 8.26
N GLN A 25 -1.53 -3.71 9.32
CA GLN A 25 -2.90 -4.07 9.71
C GLN A 25 -3.78 -2.85 10.04
N LYS A 26 -3.19 -1.78 10.60
CA LYS A 26 -3.92 -0.54 10.91
C LYS A 26 -4.38 0.16 9.63
N VAL A 27 -3.58 0.07 8.56
CA VAL A 27 -3.89 0.61 7.23
C VAL A 27 -5.00 -0.21 6.57
N GLN A 28 -4.87 -1.53 6.59
CA GLN A 28 -5.87 -2.47 6.06
C GLN A 28 -7.26 -2.26 6.67
N ARG A 29 -7.35 -2.04 7.99
CA ARG A 29 -8.64 -1.79 8.67
C ARG A 29 -9.30 -0.48 8.26
N ARG A 30 -8.54 0.49 7.75
CA ARG A 30 -9.04 1.83 7.40
C ARG A 30 -9.31 2.01 5.90
N TRP A 31 -8.77 1.13 5.05
CA TRP A 31 -8.93 1.18 3.60
C TRP A 31 -9.96 0.17 3.11
N SER A 32 -10.89 0.62 2.28
CA SER A 32 -11.93 -0.22 1.67
C SER A 32 -11.43 -0.90 0.39
N GLY A 33 -10.46 -1.82 0.51
CA GLY A 33 -9.92 -2.54 -0.63
C GLY A 33 -8.59 -3.24 -0.34
N GLN A 34 -7.78 -3.42 -1.36
CA GLN A 34 -6.49 -4.10 -1.25
C GLN A 34 -5.40 -3.12 -0.81
N VAL A 35 -4.53 -3.56 0.10
CA VAL A 35 -3.36 -2.83 0.58
C VAL A 35 -2.14 -3.69 0.33
N LEU A 36 -1.28 -3.25 -0.59
CA LEU A 36 -0.04 -3.92 -0.96
C LEU A 36 1.11 -3.02 -0.55
N ALA A 37 2.14 -3.56 0.11
CA ALA A 37 3.24 -2.76 0.62
C ALA A 37 4.57 -3.48 0.55
N SER A 38 5.63 -2.70 0.36
CA SER A 38 6.99 -3.09 0.73
C SER A 38 7.42 -2.26 1.94
N CYS A 39 7.62 -2.93 3.08
CA CYS A 39 8.10 -2.30 4.32
C CYS A 39 9.61 -2.50 4.47
N PHE A 40 10.25 -1.62 5.23
CA PHE A 40 11.65 -1.79 5.63
C PHE A 40 11.78 -1.72 7.16
N SER A 41 12.80 -2.39 7.70
CA SER A 41 12.90 -2.70 9.13
C SER A 41 13.29 -1.54 10.04
N SER A 42 13.57 -0.35 9.51
CA SER A 42 14.16 0.76 10.28
C SER A 42 13.31 2.03 10.32
N HIS A 43 11.98 1.95 10.17
CA HIS A 43 11.12 3.14 10.00
C HIS A 43 11.67 4.13 8.95
N SER A 44 12.27 3.59 7.89
CA SER A 44 12.78 4.37 6.77
C SER A 44 12.27 3.75 5.48
N ARG A 45 12.17 4.52 4.40
CA ARG A 45 11.71 4.04 3.10
C ARG A 45 10.30 3.43 3.18
N GLY A 46 10.00 2.54 2.24
CA GLY A 46 8.74 1.83 2.19
C GLY A 46 7.81 2.45 1.17
N VAL A 47 7.12 1.59 0.46
CA VAL A 47 6.17 1.95 -0.58
C VAL A 47 4.89 1.17 -0.40
N MET A 48 3.78 1.74 -0.85
CA MET A 48 2.47 1.15 -0.72
C MET A 48 1.58 1.49 -1.91
N VAL A 49 0.79 0.50 -2.33
CA VAL A 49 -0.30 0.65 -3.30
C VAL A 49 -1.61 0.33 -2.60
N LEU A 50 -2.54 1.28 -2.64
CA LEU A 50 -3.92 1.10 -2.19
C LEU A 50 -4.82 0.98 -3.41
N ILE A 51 -5.58 -0.11 -3.51
CA ILE A 51 -6.52 -0.33 -4.62
C ILE A 51 -7.92 -0.42 -4.01
N HIS A 52 -8.81 0.47 -4.42
CA HIS A 52 -10.17 0.52 -3.88
C HIS A 52 -10.96 -0.69 -4.37
N LYS A 53 -11.85 -1.24 -3.53
CA LYS A 53 -12.64 -2.45 -3.85
C LYS A 53 -13.53 -2.34 -5.09
N ALA A 54 -13.85 -1.11 -5.51
CA ALA A 54 -14.63 -0.87 -6.73
C ALA A 54 -13.83 -1.14 -8.02
N VAL A 55 -12.49 -1.21 -7.93
CA VAL A 55 -11.64 -1.58 -9.05
C VAL A 55 -11.63 -3.12 -9.14
N PRO A 56 -12.13 -3.73 -10.23
CA PRO A 56 -12.11 -5.17 -10.42
C PRO A 56 -10.69 -5.63 -10.79
N PHE A 57 -9.79 -5.57 -9.81
CA PHE A 57 -8.38 -5.89 -9.97
C PHE A 57 -8.02 -7.12 -9.15
N GLN A 58 -7.50 -8.14 -9.81
CA GLN A 58 -6.97 -9.34 -9.17
C GLN A 58 -5.44 -9.33 -9.31
N VAL A 59 -4.75 -9.44 -8.18
CA VAL A 59 -3.29 -9.55 -8.16
C VAL A 59 -2.91 -10.96 -8.60
N ASN A 60 -2.26 -11.07 -9.75
CA ASN A 60 -1.68 -12.30 -10.27
C ASN A 60 -0.20 -12.41 -9.91
N LYS A 61 0.51 -11.28 -9.92
CA LYS A 61 1.94 -11.24 -9.60
C LYS A 61 2.27 -10.02 -8.75
N ASN A 62 3.06 -10.26 -7.71
CA ASN A 62 3.56 -9.23 -6.82
C ASN A 62 5.09 -9.30 -6.75
N ILE A 63 5.77 -8.22 -7.09
CA ILE A 63 7.21 -8.07 -6.99
C ILE A 63 7.51 -7.01 -5.94
N THR A 64 8.08 -7.44 -4.82
CA THR A 64 8.38 -6.60 -3.67
C THR A 64 9.89 -6.49 -3.49
N ASP A 65 10.41 -5.27 -3.46
CA ASP A 65 11.81 -5.04 -3.10
C ASP A 65 12.05 -5.22 -1.60
N LYS A 66 12.99 -6.07 -1.20
CA LYS A 66 13.35 -6.28 0.22
C LYS A 66 13.89 -5.02 0.90
N ALA A 67 14.41 -4.06 0.14
CA ALA A 67 14.94 -2.81 0.66
C ALA A 67 13.88 -1.69 0.78
N GLY A 68 12.60 -1.97 0.47
CA GLY A 68 11.48 -1.05 0.64
C GLY A 68 11.37 0.05 -0.42
N ARG A 69 12.00 -0.10 -1.60
CA ARG A 69 12.10 0.98 -2.61
C ARG A 69 11.04 0.94 -3.70
N TYR A 70 10.58 -0.26 -4.07
CA TYR A 70 9.55 -0.42 -5.09
C TYR A 70 8.65 -1.62 -4.83
N LEU A 71 7.48 -1.55 -5.47
CA LEU A 71 6.44 -2.56 -5.48
C LEU A 71 5.81 -2.55 -6.87
N ILE A 72 5.78 -3.71 -7.54
CA ILE A 72 5.14 -3.88 -8.84
C ILE A 72 4.05 -4.93 -8.69
N VAL A 73 2.85 -4.59 -9.13
CA VAL A 73 1.64 -5.41 -8.99
C VAL A 73 1.03 -5.60 -10.37
N GLN A 74 0.75 -6.84 -10.75
CA GLN A 74 0.18 -7.24 -12.05
C GLN A 74 -0.98 -8.21 -11.85
#